data_AF-A0A0T5ZSX9-F1
#
_entry.id   AF-A0A0T5ZSX9-F1
#
_cell.length_a   1.000
_cell.length_b   1.000
_cell.length_c   1.000
_cell.angle_alpha   90.00
_cell.angle_beta   90.00
_cell.angle_gamma   90.00
#
_symmetry.space_group_name_H-M   'P 1'
#
loop_
_entity.id
_entity.type
_entity.pdbx_description
1 polymer ?
#
loop_
_entity_poly.entity_id
_entity_poly.type
_entity_poly.pdbx_seq_one_letter_code
_entity_poly.pdbx_strand_id
1 'polypeptide(L)'
;MSIVNFGEVFYRTGKLYGIAEATRTGRRIRALPINIIAPVEETLVMRAAYLKAQYPISYADAFAAALAEQEKAILVTGDPDFKRLEKTIKIQWLR
;
A
#
# COMPACT_ATOMS: atom_id res chain seq x y z
N MET A 1 6.52 3.45 0.86
CA MET A 1 5.54 2.34 0.83
C MET A 1 5.25 1.92 2.26
N SER A 2 3.99 1.66 2.64
CA SER A 2 3.68 1.10 3.97
C SER A 2 4.21 -0.34 4.09
N ILE A 3 4.68 -0.73 5.27
CA ILE A 3 5.04 -2.13 5.56
C ILE A 3 3.87 -3.11 5.35
N VAL A 4 2.62 -2.63 5.48
CA VAL A 4 1.42 -3.44 5.20
C VAL A 4 1.34 -3.80 3.72
N ASN A 5 1.54 -2.84 2.81
CA ASN A 5 1.55 -3.11 1.37
C ASN A 5 2.75 -3.97 0.97
N PHE A 6 3.91 -3.78 1.61
CA PHE A 6 5.06 -4.67 1.41
C PHE A 6 4.73 -6.12 1.82
N GLY A 7 4.02 -6.30 2.93
CA GLY A 7 3.49 -7.60 3.36
C GLY A 7 2.51 -8.21 2.37
N GLU A 8 1.64 -7.40 1.75
CA GLU A 8 0.74 -7.87 0.69
C GLU A 8 1.50 -8.39 -0.54
N VAL A 9 2.57 -7.70 -0.96
CA VAL A 9 3.43 -8.19 -2.05
C VAL A 9 4.04 -9.55 -1.69
N PHE A 10 4.54 -9.71 -0.46
CA PHE A 10 5.07 -11.00 0.00
C PHE A 10 3.99 -12.10 -0.02
N TYR A 11 2.81 -11.82 0.52
CA TYR A 11 1.67 -12.75 0.54
C TYR A 11 1.26 -13.17 -0.88
N ARG A 12 1.04 -12.21 -1.79
CA ARG A 12 0.61 -12.47 -3.16
C ARG A 12 1.66 -13.30 -3.91
N THR A 13 2.93 -12.93 -3.80
CA THR A 13 4.04 -13.68 -4.42
C THR A 13 4.12 -15.09 -3.86
N GLY A 14 4.01 -15.25 -2.53
CA GLY A 14 4.07 -16.55 -1.86
C GLY A 14 2.92 -17.46 -2.25
N LYS A 15 1.71 -16.90 -2.40
CA LYS A 15 0.52 -17.64 -2.84
C LYS A 15 0.64 -18.12 -4.28
N LEU A 16 1.26 -17.34 -5.16
CA LEU A 16 1.36 -17.66 -6.59
C LEU A 16 2.59 -18.50 -6.96
N TYR A 17 3.72 -18.27 -6.28
CA TYR A 17 5.03 -18.79 -6.68
C TYR A 17 5.82 -19.46 -5.54
N GLY A 18 5.24 -19.53 -4.33
CA GLY A 18 5.87 -20.13 -3.15
C GLY A 18 6.73 -19.18 -2.32
N ILE A 19 7.02 -19.61 -1.08
CA ILE A 19 7.69 -18.79 -0.05
C ILE A 19 9.14 -18.41 -0.43
N ALA A 20 9.83 -19.27 -1.16
CA ALA A 20 11.19 -18.99 -1.63
C ALA A 20 11.22 -17.77 -2.56
N GLU A 21 10.31 -17.71 -3.54
CA GLU A 21 10.18 -16.58 -4.46
C GLU A 21 9.66 -15.32 -3.78
N ALA A 22 8.74 -15.44 -2.82
CA ALA A 22 8.30 -14.31 -1.99
C ALA A 22 9.46 -13.68 -1.22
N THR A 23 10.30 -14.52 -0.61
CA THR A 23 11.50 -14.09 0.12
C THR A 23 12.49 -13.39 -0.80
N ARG A 24 12.74 -13.98 -1.99
CA ARG A 24 13.65 -13.41 -2.99
C ARG A 24 13.15 -12.05 -3.50
N THR A 25 11.85 -11.95 -3.76
CA THR A 25 11.18 -10.71 -4.18
C THR A 25 11.23 -9.64 -3.10
N GLY A 26 10.96 -10.00 -1.84
CA GLY A 26 11.06 -9.08 -0.72
C GLY A 26 12.46 -8.48 -0.55
N ARG A 27 13.52 -9.31 -0.72
CA ARG A 27 14.91 -8.82 -0.70
C ARG A 27 15.20 -7.86 -1.86
N ARG A 28 14.74 -8.18 -3.07
CA ARG A 28 14.91 -7.31 -4.26
C ARG A 28 14.25 -5.95 -4.04
N ILE A 29 13.03 -5.90 -3.53
CA ILE A 29 12.32 -4.64 -3.25
C ILE A 29 13.07 -3.82 -2.20
N ARG A 30 13.59 -4.45 -1.14
CA ARG A 30 14.40 -3.76 -0.12
C ARG A 30 15.72 -3.20 -0.65
N ALA A 31 16.23 -3.72 -1.75
CA ALA A 31 17.43 -3.21 -2.41
C ALA A 31 17.15 -2.05 -3.38
N LEU A 32 15.88 -1.76 -3.69
CA LEU A 32 15.50 -0.59 -4.47
C LEU A 32 15.57 0.68 -3.60
N PRO A 33 15.71 1.87 -4.20
CA PRO A 33 15.65 3.15 -3.48
C PRO A 33 14.21 3.50 -3.06
N ILE A 34 13.55 2.60 -2.31
CA ILE A 34 12.19 2.72 -1.82
C ILE A 34 12.20 2.65 -0.30
N ASN A 35 11.68 3.69 0.35
CA ASN A 35 11.49 3.69 1.79
C ASN A 35 10.25 2.85 2.15
N ILE A 36 10.48 1.74 2.86
CA ILE A 36 9.41 0.97 3.51
C ILE A 36 9.20 1.55 4.90
N ILE A 37 8.04 2.17 5.12
CA ILE A 37 7.70 2.85 6.37
C ILE A 37 7.22 1.81 7.38
N ALA A 38 8.00 1.66 8.45
CA ALA A 38 7.73 0.84 9.63
C ALA A 38 8.38 1.49 10.86
N PRO A 39 7.78 1.41 12.08
CA PRO A 39 6.51 0.73 12.40
C PRO A 39 5.28 1.44 11.83
N VAL A 40 4.11 0.83 11.98
CA VAL A 40 2.81 1.45 11.65
C VAL A 40 2.28 2.10 12.92
N GLU A 41 2.21 3.43 12.93
CA GLU A 41 1.67 4.19 14.05
C GLU A 41 0.15 4.04 14.16
N GLU A 42 -0.39 4.13 15.38
CA GLU A 42 -1.83 4.04 15.65
C GLU A 42 -2.64 5.04 14.82
N THR A 43 -2.13 6.27 14.67
CA THR A 43 -2.77 7.32 13.86
C THR A 43 -2.97 6.89 12.41
N LEU A 44 -1.99 6.20 11.82
CA LEU A 44 -2.06 5.68 10.46
C LEU A 44 -3.06 4.52 10.37
N VAL A 45 -3.09 3.63 11.38
CA VAL A 45 -4.07 2.54 11.48
C VAL A 45 -5.50 3.10 11.52
N MET A 46 -5.75 4.07 12.40
CA MET A 46 -7.08 4.67 12.54
C MET A 46 -7.49 5.43 11.28
N ARG A 47 -6.54 6.06 10.59
CA ARG A 47 -6.83 6.72 9.31
C ARG A 47 -7.17 5.72 8.20
N ALA A 48 -6.44 4.61 8.10
CA ALA A 48 -6.77 3.54 7.15
C ALA A 48 -8.14 2.91 7.46
N ALA A 49 -8.46 2.67 8.73
CA ALA A 49 -9.77 2.17 9.16
C ALA A 49 -10.91 3.14 8.77
N TYR A 50 -10.72 4.44 8.98
CA TYR A 50 -11.67 5.45 8.54
C TYR A 50 -11.89 5.41 7.02
N LEU A 51 -10.82 5.38 6.22
CA LEU A 51 -10.92 5.32 4.75
C LEU A 51 -11.65 4.04 4.29
N LYS A 52 -11.35 2.89 4.89
CA LYS A 52 -12.04 1.63 4.59
C LYS A 52 -13.52 1.64 4.98
N ALA A 53 -13.89 2.36 6.04
CA ALA A 53 -15.28 2.51 6.45
C ALA A 53 -16.08 3.42 5.50
N GLN A 54 -15.43 4.47 4.97
CA GLN A 54 -16.05 5.42 4.03
C GLN A 54 -16.08 4.91 2.59
N TYR A 55 -15.08 4.13 2.17
CA TYR A 55 -14.90 3.69 0.80
C TYR A 55 -14.74 2.16 0.72
N PRO A 56 -15.41 1.48 -0.22
CA PRO A 56 -15.33 0.02 -0.36
C PRO A 56 -14.03 -0.42 -1.06
N ILE A 57 -12.88 -0.15 -0.45
CA ILE A 57 -11.52 -0.54 -0.91
C ILE A 57 -10.96 -1.67 -0.04
N SER A 58 -9.85 -2.34 -0.38
CA SER A 58 -9.25 -3.30 0.56
C SER A 58 -8.61 -2.60 1.76
N TYR A 59 -8.33 -3.32 2.85
CA TYR A 59 -7.66 -2.69 4.00
C TYR A 59 -6.21 -2.31 3.69
N ALA A 60 -5.51 -3.09 2.87
CA ALA A 60 -4.16 -2.75 2.40
C ALA A 60 -4.18 -1.49 1.51
N ASP A 61 -5.18 -1.34 0.64
CA ASP A 61 -5.37 -0.11 -0.15
C ASP A 61 -5.62 1.11 0.74
N ALA A 62 -6.39 0.91 1.81
CA ALA A 62 -6.63 1.97 2.78
C ALA A 62 -5.34 2.42 3.49
N PHE A 63 -4.40 1.50 3.78
CA PHE A 63 -3.07 1.86 4.28
C PHE A 63 -2.22 2.61 3.25
N ALA A 64 -2.30 2.25 1.98
CA ALA A 64 -1.61 2.97 0.92
C ALA A 64 -2.13 4.41 0.79
N ALA A 65 -3.45 4.57 0.79
CA ALA A 65 -4.12 5.86 0.73
C ALA A 65 -3.83 6.72 1.97
N ALA A 66 -3.95 6.16 3.18
CA ALA A 66 -3.70 6.86 4.43
C ALA A 66 -2.24 7.34 4.53
N LEU A 67 -1.28 6.51 4.10
CA LEU A 67 0.13 6.91 4.10
C LEU A 67 0.40 8.01 3.07
N ALA A 68 -0.21 7.92 1.88
CA ALA A 68 -0.08 8.97 0.88
C ALA A 68 -0.61 10.32 1.39
N GLU A 69 -1.75 10.31 2.10
CA GLU A 69 -2.30 11.51 2.72
C GLU A 69 -1.39 12.07 3.82
N GLN A 70 -0.91 11.21 4.74
CA GLN A 70 -0.04 11.61 5.86
C GLN A 70 1.25 12.27 5.36
N GLU A 71 1.89 11.66 4.36
CA GLU A 71 3.15 12.14 3.79
C GLU A 71 2.97 13.23 2.72
N LYS A 72 1.72 13.65 2.45
CA LYS A 72 1.35 14.56 1.35
C LYS A 72 1.94 14.11 -0.01
N ALA A 73 2.04 12.80 -0.19
CA ALA A 73 2.62 12.16 -1.35
C ALA A 73 1.56 11.90 -2.45
N ILE A 74 2.04 11.57 -3.65
CA ILE A 74 1.20 11.10 -4.75
C ILE A 74 1.13 9.57 -4.66
N LEU A 75 -0.07 9.02 -4.60
CA LEU A 75 -0.28 7.58 -4.67
C LEU A 75 -0.15 7.12 -6.12
N VAL A 76 0.78 6.19 -6.39
CA VAL A 76 0.96 5.61 -7.72
C VAL A 76 0.29 4.23 -7.77
N THR A 77 -0.68 4.04 -8.66
CA THR A 77 -1.43 2.77 -8.76
C THR A 77 -2.01 2.54 -10.15
N GLY A 78 -2.24 1.27 -10.52
CA GLY A 78 -3.04 0.88 -11.67
C GLY A 78 -4.43 0.34 -11.27
N ASP A 79 -4.74 0.29 -9.97
CA ASP A 79 -5.96 -0.34 -9.47
C ASP A 79 -7.16 0.64 -9.51
N PRO A 80 -8.19 0.36 -10.33
CA PRO A 80 -9.33 1.26 -10.49
C PRO A 80 -10.16 1.47 -9.22
N ASP A 81 -10.02 0.63 -8.18
CA ASP A 81 -10.73 0.84 -6.91
C ASP A 81 -10.35 2.17 -6.24
N PHE A 82 -9.16 2.71 -6.53
CA PHE A 82 -8.71 4.01 -6.05
C PHE A 82 -9.39 5.22 -6.72
N LYS A 83 -10.17 5.03 -7.80
CA LYS A 83 -10.94 6.14 -8.42
C LYS A 83 -11.87 6.82 -7.42
N ARG A 84 -12.37 6.07 -6.43
CA ARG A 84 -13.24 6.58 -5.36
C ARG A 84 -12.53 7.57 -4.43
N LEU A 85 -11.19 7.58 -4.42
CA LEU A 85 -10.34 8.39 -3.56
C LEU A 85 -9.71 9.61 -4.27
N GLU A 86 -9.98 9.83 -5.57
CA GLU A 86 -9.38 10.93 -6.34
C GLU A 86 -9.67 12.33 -5.77
N LYS A 87 -10.77 12.48 -5.04
CA LYS A 87 -11.13 13.73 -4.35
C LYS A 87 -10.45 13.91 -2.99
N THR A 88 -9.88 12.84 -2.45
CA THR A 88 -9.30 12.79 -1.09
C THR A 88 -7.78 12.83 -1.13
N ILE A 89 -7.16 12.15 -2.11
CA ILE A 89 -5.70 12.06 -2.25
C ILE A 89 -5.28 12.32 -3.70
N LYS A 90 -4.02 12.73 -3.89
CA LYS A 90 -3.43 12.85 -5.22
C LYS A 90 -3.06 11.46 -5.74
N ILE A 91 -3.48 11.14 -6.96
CA ILE A 91 -3.24 9.84 -7.59
C ILE A 91 -2.54 10.03 -8.92
N GLN A 92 -1.50 9.24 -9.17
CA GLN A 92 -0.88 9.05 -10.46
C GLN A 92 -1.19 7.65 -10.97
N TRP A 93 -1.96 7.58 -12.06
CA TRP A 93 -2.35 6.32 -12.68
C TRP A 93 -1.22 5.73 -13.53
N LEU A 94 -0.91 4.46 -13.30
CA LEU A 94 -0.04 3.68 -14.18
C LEU A 94 -0.79 3.34 -15.48
N ARG A 95 -0.11 3.51 -16.62
CA ARG A 95 -0.62 3.18 -17.95
C ARG A 95 -0.33 1.73 -18.30
#